data_AF-A0A4P5SDM8-F1
#
_entry.id   AF-A0A4P5SDM8-F1
#
_cell.length_a   1.000
_cell.length_b   1.000
_cell.length_c   1.000
_cell.angle_alpha   90.00
_cell.angle_beta   90.00
_cell.angle_gamma   90.00
#
_symmetry.space_group_name_H-M   'P 1'
#
loop_
_entity.id
_entity.type
_entity.pdbx_description
1 polymer ?
#
loop_
_entity_poly.entity_id
_entity_poly.type
_entity_poly.pdbx_seq_one_letter_code
_entity_poly.pdbx_strand_id
1 'polypeptide(L)' 'MFKHKNDSGQATTEYALVLLGAAVIALLVIAWATDGGGAGRIGELFDTVLSGIFNRTDAVG' A
#
# COMPACT_ATOMS: atom_id res chain seq x y z
N MET A 1 3.46 1.56 49.92
CA MET A 1 2.56 1.02 48.87
C MET A 1 2.24 2.16 47.91
N PHE A 2 3.06 2.33 46.86
CA PHE A 2 2.84 3.36 45.83
C PHE A 2 1.95 2.77 44.74
N LYS A 3 0.71 3.27 44.65
CA LYS A 3 -0.28 2.84 43.66
C LYS A 3 -0.08 3.69 42.41
N HIS A 4 0.46 3.11 41.34
CA HIS A 4 0.55 3.76 40.04
C HIS A 4 -0.87 4.06 39.55
N LYS A 5 -1.21 5.36 39.47
CA LYS A 5 -2.41 5.84 38.81
C LYS A 5 -2.14 5.84 37.30
N ASN A 6 -2.56 4.82 36.56
CA ASN A 6 -2.84 5.00 35.12
C ASN A 6 -3.85 4.01 34.51
N ASP A 7 -4.74 3.39 35.28
CA ASP A 7 -5.65 2.35 34.76
C ASP A 7 -6.93 2.87 34.08
N SER A 8 -7.01 4.12 33.59
CA SER A 8 -8.29 4.63 33.05
C SER A 8 -8.22 5.50 31.79
N GLY A 9 -7.03 5.86 31.31
CA GLY A 9 -6.85 6.54 30.01
C GLY A 9 -6.05 5.72 28.99
N GLN A 10 -5.43 4.64 29.45
CA GLN A 10 -4.48 3.84 28.71
C GLN A 10 -5.14 3.13 27.51
N ALA A 11 -6.36 2.61 27.67
CA ALA A 11 -7.08 1.96 26.57
C ALA A 11 -7.43 2.91 25.40
N THR A 12 -8.12 4.03 25.63
CA THR A 12 -8.62 4.86 24.53
C THR A 12 -7.50 5.55 23.73
N THR A 13 -6.45 6.02 24.40
CA THR A 13 -5.33 6.70 23.74
C THR A 13 -4.40 5.72 23.04
N GLU A 14 -4.16 4.52 23.59
CA GLU A 14 -3.33 3.51 22.94
C GLU A 14 -3.97 3.01 21.63
N TYR A 15 -5.27 2.69 21.65
CA TYR A 15 -5.96 2.29 20.42
C TYR A 15 -6.01 3.44 19.39
N ALA A 16 -6.17 4.69 19.85
CA ALA A 16 -6.14 5.85 18.96
C ALA A 16 -4.77 6.00 18.28
N LEU A 17 -3.67 5.79 18.99
CA LEU A 17 -2.31 5.83 18.43
C LEU A 17 -2.06 4.69 17.43
N VAL A 18 -2.57 3.48 17.70
CA VAL A 18 -2.47 2.35 16.77
C VAL A 18 -3.27 2.63 15.49
N LEU A 19 -4.50 3.11 15.62
CA LEU A 19 -5.33 3.48 14.46
C LEU A 19 -4.71 4.63 13.66
N LEU A 20 -4.10 5.60 14.33
CA LEU A 20 -3.38 6.70 13.68
C LEU A 20 -2.17 6.17 12.90
N GLY A 21 -1.36 5.29 13.49
CA GLY A 21 -0.24 4.64 12.81
C GLY A 21 -0.70 3.81 11.61
N ALA A 22 -1.76 3.00 11.77
CA ALA A 22 -2.35 2.23 10.69
C ALA A 22 -2.87 3.11 9.55
N ALA A 23 -3.52 4.24 9.87
CA ALA A 23 -3.99 5.20 8.89
C ALA A 23 -2.84 5.82 8.09
N VAL A 24 -1.73 6.18 8.73
CA VAL A 24 -0.53 6.69 8.05
C VAL A 24 0.03 5.65 7.08
N ILE A 25 0.17 4.39 7.50
CA ILE A 25 0.65 3.31 6.64
C ILE A 25 -0.31 3.07 5.47
N ALA A 26 -1.61 3.07 5.71
CA ALA A 26 -2.62 2.91 4.66
C ALA A 26 -2.52 4.01 3.60
N LEU A 27 -2.35 5.27 4.02
CA LEU A 27 -2.17 6.39 3.09
C LEU A 27 -0.88 6.26 2.27
N LEU A 28 0.22 5.81 2.88
CA LEU A 28 1.47 5.55 2.16
C LEU A 28 1.31 4.46 1.09
N VAL A 29 0.58 3.38 1.40
CA VAL A 29 0.29 2.30 0.45
C VAL A 29 -0.59 2.80 -0.70
N ILE A 30 -1.63 3.59 -0.40
CA ILE A 30 -2.50 4.19 -1.42
C ILE A 30 -1.71 5.14 -2.32
N ALA A 31 -0.88 6.01 -1.73
CA ALA A 31 -0.03 6.93 -2.48
C ALA A 31 0.94 6.17 -3.40
N TRP A 32 1.61 5.13 -2.90
CA TRP A 32 2.50 4.28 -3.70
C TRP A 32 1.78 3.58 -4.86
N ALA A 33 0.55 3.11 -4.64
CA ALA A 33 -0.27 2.51 -5.67
C ALA A 33 -0.74 3.55 -6.72
N THR A 34 -1.01 4.78 -6.30
CA THR A 34 -1.59 5.85 -7.14
C THR A 34 -0.53 6.61 -7.96
N ASP A 35 0.60 6.99 -7.35
CA ASP A 35 1.68 7.73 -8.03
C ASP A 35 2.52 6.87 -8.99
N GLY A 36 2.13 5.61 -9.22
CA GLY A 36 2.73 4.76 -10.25
C GLY A 36 3.97 3.98 -9.80
N GLY A 37 4.36 4.06 -8.53
CA GLY A 37 5.42 3.22 -7.95
C GLY A 37 5.08 1.72 -7.98
N GLY A 38 3.79 1.38 -7.82
CA GLY A 38 3.26 0.01 -7.96
C GLY A 38 2.53 -0.25 -9.27
N ALA A 39 1.61 0.64 -9.68
CA ALA A 39 0.76 0.43 -10.85
C ALA A 39 1.46 0.72 -12.19
N GLY A 40 2.30 1.75 -12.26
CA GLY A 40 2.96 2.18 -13.50
C GLY A 40 4.00 1.18 -13.98
N ARG A 41 4.88 0.72 -13.08
CA ARG A 41 5.95 -0.24 -13.44
C ARG A 41 5.43 -1.62 -13.82
N ILE A 42 4.37 -2.09 -13.16
CA ILE A 42 3.72 -3.37 -13.52
C ILE A 42 2.99 -3.22 -14.85
N GLY A 43 2.33 -2.08 -15.09
CA GLY A 43 1.69 -1.78 -16.37
C GLY A 43 2.66 -1.77 -17.54
N GLU A 44 3.83 -1.15 -17.37
CA GLU A 44 4.87 -1.07 -18.42
C GLU A 44 5.47 -2.46 -18.77
N LEU A 45 5.69 -3.31 -17.77
CA LEU A 45 6.12 -4.69 -17.99
C LEU A 45 5.03 -5.51 -18.71
N PHE A 46 3.77 -5.37 -18.29
CA PHE A 46 2.65 -6.04 -18.94
C PHE A 46 2.48 -5.57 -20.40
N ASP A 47 2.58 -4.26 -20.65
CA ASP A 47 2.48 -3.66 -21.97
C ASP A 47 3.60 -4.17 -22.90
N THR A 48 4.82 -4.31 -22.36
CA THR A 48 5.96 -4.90 -23.08
C THR A 48 5.69 -6.35 -23.48
N VAL A 49 5.18 -7.17 -22.55
CA VAL A 49 4.87 -8.58 -22.82
C VAL A 49 3.73 -8.72 -23.83
N LEU A 50 2.64 -7.96 -23.66
CA LEU A 50 1.49 -7.97 -24.55
C LEU A 50 1.88 -7.52 -25.96
N SER A 51 2.65 -6.43 -26.07
CA SER A 51 3.19 -5.95 -27.36
C SER A 51 4.05 -7.01 -28.05
N GLY A 52 4.84 -7.77 -27.29
CA GLY A 52 5.63 -8.89 -27.82
C GLY A 52 4.78 -10.02 -28.40
N ILE A 53 3.68 -10.38 -27.73
CA ILE A 53 2.75 -11.42 -28.19
C ILE A 53 1.99 -10.96 -29.45
N PHE A 54 1.51 -9.72 -29.47
CA PHE A 54 0.79 -9.17 -30.62
C PHE A 54 1.70 -9.13 -31.86
N ASN A 55 2.91 -8.58 -31.73
CA ASN A 55 3.87 -8.52 -32.82
C ASN A 55 4.22 -9.93 -33.37
N ARG A 56 4.34 -10.93 -32.48
CA ARG A 56 4.57 -12.32 -32.93
C ARG A 56 3.38 -12.90 -33.67
N THR A 57 2.16 -12.55 -33.29
CA THR A 57 0.93 -13.02 -33.95
C THR A 57 0.82 -12.41 -35.35
N ASP A 58 1.08 -11.11 -35.48
CA ASP A 58 1.08 -10.40 -36.76
C ASP A 58 2.16 -10.93 -37.72
N ALA A 59 3.29 -11.43 -37.20
CA ALA A 59 4.38 -11.97 -37.99
C ALA A 59 4.16 -13.42 -38.48
N VAL A 60 3.14 -14.12 -37.97
CA VAL A 60 2.86 -15.54 -38.32
C VAL A 60 1.53 -15.68 -39.10
N GLY A 61 0.73 -14.61 -39.17
CA GLY A 61 -0.48 -14.52 -39.99
C GLY A 61 -0.23 -14.13 -41.44
#